data_AF-A0A818KS56-F1
#
_entry.id   AF-A0A818KS56-F1
#
_cell.length_a   1.000
_cell.length_b   1.000
_cell.length_c   1.000
_cell.angle_alpha   90.00
_cell.angle_beta   90.00
_cell.angle_gamma   90.00
#
_symmetry.space_group_name_H-M   'P 1'
#
loop_
_entity.id
_entity.type
_entity.pdbx_description
1 polymer ?
#
loop_
_entity_poly.entity_id
_entity_poly.type
_entity_poly.pdbx_seq_one_letter_code
_entity_poly.pdbx_strand_id
1 'polypeptide(L)'
;MSTDERYCFIGEWYDSQASMTRTYQVLFYPSDNSIEMFDVKTRRTFLKRTKNEAAKLTDFFIGNTINIFSRSIKIVDFGDAFTARCIGRNQERTLAIIKPDAIRNLGDIVSTIYENGFTIARMRMIKLSQNEIMYFYGEHKAKDFFPRLVEFMISGPIVAIELVGSDAINRWRSIIGPTDSQKAKEQGSHLLRARFGTDGTRNALHGSDSATSAQREISFFFGSKYGTNTACYNDTTCCLIKPHAVAEGKAGQIINAILIAGFQISAIGT
;
A
#
# COMPACT_ATOMS: atom_id res chain seq x y z
N MET A 1 21.01 -10.45 20.63
CA MET A 1 20.23 -11.03 19.51
C MET A 1 20.95 -12.30 19.08
N SER A 2 20.24 -13.42 18.99
CA SER A 2 20.83 -14.70 18.57
C SER A 2 21.45 -14.54 17.19
N THR A 3 22.69 -15.00 17.00
CA THR A 3 23.42 -14.95 15.72
C THR A 3 22.77 -15.77 14.60
N ASP A 4 21.69 -16.50 14.90
CA ASP A 4 21.02 -17.45 14.01
C ASP A 4 19.53 -17.14 13.79
N GLU A 5 19.08 -15.93 14.11
CA GLU A 5 17.71 -15.50 13.79
C GLU A 5 17.53 -15.49 12.26
N ARG A 6 16.59 -16.31 11.79
CA ARG A 6 16.23 -16.44 10.39
C ARG A 6 14.72 -16.41 10.24
N TYR A 7 14.26 -15.85 9.13
CA TYR A 7 12.86 -15.85 8.77
C TYR A 7 12.66 -16.65 7.50
N CYS A 8 11.65 -17.51 7.52
CA CYS A 8 11.36 -18.47 6.47
C CYS A 8 10.06 -18.08 5.77
N PHE A 9 10.12 -17.96 4.45
CA PHE A 9 8.99 -17.60 3.60
C PHE A 9 8.84 -18.62 2.49
N ILE A 10 7.63 -18.75 1.96
CA ILE A 10 7.35 -19.47 0.72
C ILE A 10 7.25 -18.43 -0.40
N GLY A 11 8.08 -18.60 -1.42
CA GLY A 11 8.14 -17.73 -2.58
C GLY A 11 7.84 -18.48 -3.87
N GLU A 12 7.12 -17.86 -4.79
CA GLU A 12 6.86 -18.37 -6.13
C GLU A 12 7.61 -17.56 -7.19
N TRP A 13 8.17 -18.26 -8.16
CA TRP A 13 8.82 -17.67 -9.32
C TRP A 13 8.32 -18.34 -10.59
N TYR A 14 7.88 -17.54 -11.55
CA TYR A 14 7.52 -18.04 -12.87
C TYR A 14 8.77 -18.17 -13.75
N ASP A 15 9.13 -19.40 -14.07
CA ASP A 15 10.22 -19.74 -14.98
C ASP A 15 9.69 -19.67 -16.42
N SER A 16 10.00 -18.58 -17.12
CA SER A 16 9.51 -18.34 -18.49
C SER A 16 10.05 -19.34 -19.51
N GLN A 17 11.23 -19.92 -19.28
CA GLN A 17 11.81 -20.92 -20.17
C GLN A 17 11.11 -22.26 -20.02
N ALA A 18 10.84 -22.67 -18.77
CA ALA A 18 10.11 -23.91 -18.48
C ALA A 18 8.58 -23.76 -18.54
N SER A 19 8.07 -22.53 -18.72
CA SER A 19 6.64 -22.19 -18.64
C SER A 19 5.96 -22.75 -17.37
N MET A 20 6.66 -22.70 -16.24
CA MET A 20 6.20 -23.32 -14.99
C MET A 20 6.50 -22.43 -13.77
N THR A 21 5.56 -22.36 -12.84
CA THR A 21 5.79 -21.76 -11.52
C THR A 21 6.55 -22.73 -10.62
N ARG A 22 7.68 -22.27 -10.10
CA ARG A 22 8.49 -22.96 -9.10
C ARG A 22 8.24 -22.34 -7.73
N THR A 23 8.20 -23.19 -6.72
CA THR A 23 8.00 -22.79 -5.33
C THR A 23 9.29 -23.01 -4.56
N TYR A 24 9.72 -21.97 -3.87
CA TYR A 24 10.96 -21.94 -3.09
C TYR A 24 10.65 -21.64 -1.63
N GLN A 25 11.39 -22.29 -0.75
CA GLN A 25 11.56 -21.84 0.62
C GLN A 25 12.66 -20.78 0.60
N VAL A 26 12.34 -19.55 1.00
CA VAL A 26 13.25 -18.41 1.03
C VAL A 26 13.58 -18.10 2.49
N LEU A 27 14.84 -18.21 2.85
CA LEU A 27 15.33 -17.89 4.18
C LEU A 27 16.05 -16.56 4.13
N PHE A 28 15.64 -15.63 4.98
CA PHE A 28 16.28 -14.33 5.16
C PHE A 28 16.96 -14.27 6.52
N TYR A 29 18.21 -13.79 6.53
CA TYR A 29 19.04 -13.64 7.72
C TYR A 29 19.25 -12.14 7.98
N PRO A 30 18.52 -11.54 8.95
CA PRO A 30 18.63 -10.11 9.24
C PRO A 30 20.00 -9.68 9.78
N SER A 31 20.78 -10.63 10.33
CA SER A 31 22.08 -10.34 10.94
C SER A 31 23.12 -9.88 9.92
N ASP A 32 23.03 -10.33 8.67
CA ASP A 32 23.98 -10.03 7.60
C ASP A 32 23.33 -9.73 6.24
N ASN A 33 22.01 -9.56 6.22
CA ASN A 33 21.19 -9.36 5.02
C ASN A 33 21.46 -10.42 3.93
N SER A 34 21.64 -11.67 4.34
CA SER A 34 21.82 -12.78 3.41
C SER A 34 20.52 -13.54 3.16
N ILE A 35 20.45 -14.17 1.98
CA ILE A 35 19.32 -14.96 1.53
C ILE A 35 19.80 -16.35 1.12
N GLU A 36 19.04 -17.37 1.50
CA GLU A 36 19.19 -18.74 1.04
C GLU A 36 17.86 -19.23 0.45
N MET A 37 17.90 -20.05 -0.61
CA MET A 37 16.68 -20.59 -1.23
C MET A 37 16.79 -22.10 -1.44
N PHE A 38 15.72 -22.81 -1.11
CA PHE A 38 15.55 -24.25 -1.37
C PHE A 38 14.35 -24.47 -2.27
N ASP A 39 14.50 -25.33 -3.28
CA ASP A 39 13.37 -25.77 -4.09
C ASP A 39 12.48 -26.70 -3.25
N VAL A 40 11.21 -26.34 -3.06
CA VAL A 40 10.29 -27.07 -2.16
C VAL A 40 10.02 -28.48 -2.66
N LYS A 41 9.95 -28.69 -3.98
CA LYS A 41 9.62 -29.98 -4.59
C LYS A 41 10.78 -30.96 -4.46
N THR A 42 11.99 -30.51 -4.78
CA THR A 42 13.19 -31.35 -4.79
C THR A 42 13.95 -31.37 -3.47
N ARG A 43 13.64 -30.43 -2.56
CA ARG A 43 14.36 -30.17 -1.31
C ARG A 43 15.85 -29.90 -1.49
N ARG A 44 16.26 -29.43 -2.67
CA ARG A 44 17.65 -29.09 -2.97
C ARG A 44 17.89 -27.59 -2.83
N THR A 45 19.10 -27.23 -2.42
CA THR A 45 19.54 -25.83 -2.43
C THR A 45 19.50 -25.30 -3.85
N PHE A 46 18.74 -24.22 -4.04
CA PHE A 46 18.67 -23.47 -5.28
C PHE A 46 19.66 -22.30 -5.26
N LEU A 47 19.70 -21.57 -4.14
CA LEU A 47 20.63 -20.48 -3.88
C LEU A 47 21.25 -20.72 -2.51
N LYS A 48 22.58 -20.87 -2.45
CA LYS A 48 23.31 -20.91 -1.17
C LYS A 48 23.22 -19.56 -0.47
N ARG A 49 23.35 -19.54 0.86
CA ARG A 49 23.37 -18.30 1.66
C ARG A 49 24.32 -17.27 1.05
N THR A 50 23.75 -16.21 0.47
CA THR A 50 24.48 -15.17 -0.26
C THR A 50 23.97 -13.81 0.21
N LYS A 51 24.88 -12.86 0.46
CA LYS A 51 24.51 -11.50 0.85
C LYS A 51 23.72 -10.81 -0.26
N ASN A 52 22.65 -10.13 0.12
CA ASN A 52 21.83 -9.30 -0.75
C ASN A 52 21.55 -7.98 -0.04
N GLU A 53 22.42 -6.98 -0.27
CA GLU A 53 22.33 -5.67 0.37
C GLU A 53 21.06 -4.89 0.02
N ALA A 54 20.43 -5.23 -1.11
CA ALA A 54 19.20 -4.57 -1.55
C ALA A 54 17.96 -5.06 -0.78
N ALA A 55 17.99 -6.27 -0.24
CA ALA A 55 16.83 -6.87 0.42
C ALA A 55 16.76 -6.48 1.90
N LYS A 56 15.62 -5.91 2.31
CA LYS A 56 15.33 -5.58 3.70
C LYS A 56 14.23 -6.48 4.24
N LEU A 57 14.22 -6.73 5.55
CA LEU A 57 13.15 -7.52 6.18
C LEU A 57 11.74 -6.96 5.91
N THR A 58 11.63 -5.64 5.78
CA THR A 58 10.38 -4.92 5.44
C THR A 58 9.81 -5.32 4.08
N ASP A 59 10.62 -5.87 3.19
CA ASP A 59 10.20 -6.32 1.87
C ASP A 59 9.58 -7.73 1.90
N PHE A 60 9.79 -8.49 2.98
CA PHE A 60 9.31 -9.86 3.11
C PHE A 60 7.92 -9.91 3.76
N PHE A 61 6.90 -9.51 3.00
CA PHE A 61 5.49 -9.69 3.37
C PHE A 61 4.74 -10.50 2.33
N ILE A 62 3.77 -11.31 2.78
CA ILE A 62 2.90 -12.09 1.90
C ILE A 62 2.32 -11.16 0.83
N GLY A 63 2.33 -11.56 -0.43
CA GLY A 63 1.86 -10.79 -1.58
C GLY A 63 2.88 -9.85 -2.21
N ASN A 64 3.99 -9.50 -1.53
CA ASN A 64 5.04 -8.69 -2.14
C ASN A 64 5.84 -9.49 -3.17
N THR A 65 6.45 -8.80 -4.13
CA THR A 65 7.42 -9.40 -5.06
C THR A 65 8.79 -8.80 -4.85
N ILE A 66 9.75 -9.63 -4.49
CA ILE A 66 11.14 -9.23 -4.21
C ILE A 66 12.06 -9.74 -5.32
N ASN A 67 13.04 -8.92 -5.70
CA ASN A 67 14.05 -9.33 -6.67
C ASN A 67 15.24 -9.97 -5.95
N ILE A 68 15.47 -11.25 -6.21
CA ILE A 68 16.61 -12.01 -5.70
C ILE A 68 17.44 -12.48 -6.89
N PHE A 69 18.64 -11.89 -7.08
CA PHE A 69 19.57 -12.22 -8.17
C PHE A 69 18.88 -12.36 -9.54
N SER A 70 18.22 -11.28 -9.98
CA SER A 70 17.49 -11.18 -11.26
C SER A 70 16.23 -12.05 -11.38
N ARG A 71 15.71 -12.58 -10.27
CA ARG A 71 14.43 -13.31 -10.24
C ARG A 71 13.42 -12.58 -9.38
N SER A 72 12.25 -12.31 -9.94
CA SER A 72 11.12 -11.71 -9.22
C SER A 72 10.37 -12.81 -8.47
N ILE A 73 10.65 -12.94 -7.17
CA ILE A 73 10.07 -13.93 -6.29
C ILE A 73 8.87 -13.31 -5.57
N LYS A 74 7.68 -13.82 -5.81
CA LYS A 74 6.46 -13.42 -5.10
C LYS A 74 6.37 -14.18 -3.79
N ILE A 75 6.36 -13.48 -2.66
CA ILE A 75 6.14 -14.11 -1.35
C ILE A 75 4.66 -14.49 -1.25
N VAL A 76 4.35 -15.75 -0.99
CA VAL A 76 2.98 -16.27 -0.96
C VAL A 76 2.56 -16.79 0.41
N ASP A 77 3.50 -17.20 1.26
CA ASP A 77 3.20 -17.69 2.61
C ASP A 77 4.41 -17.58 3.54
N PHE A 78 4.21 -17.84 4.82
CA PHE A 78 5.28 -18.10 5.79
C PHE A 78 5.73 -19.56 5.70
N GLY A 79 7.04 -19.79 5.74
CA GLY A 79 7.62 -21.13 5.68
C GLY A 79 7.70 -21.84 7.03
N ASP A 80 7.47 -21.13 8.14
CA ASP A 80 7.35 -21.72 9.48
C ASP A 80 6.50 -20.88 10.45
N ALA A 81 6.08 -21.50 11.56
CA ALA A 81 5.24 -20.88 12.57
C ALA A 81 5.95 -19.75 13.36
N PHE A 82 7.28 -19.83 13.47
CA PHE A 82 8.07 -18.79 14.14
C PHE A 82 7.99 -17.47 13.36
N THR A 83 8.22 -17.54 12.05
CA THR A 83 8.15 -16.42 11.12
C THR A 83 6.73 -15.88 11.05
N ALA A 84 5.72 -16.74 10.95
CA ALA A 84 4.32 -16.33 10.97
C ALA A 84 3.97 -15.53 12.23
N ARG A 85 4.46 -15.96 13.41
CA ARG A 85 4.21 -15.27 14.68
C ARG A 85 4.96 -13.94 14.79
N CYS A 86 6.23 -13.89 14.41
CA CYS A 86 7.07 -12.69 14.55
C CYS A 86 6.77 -11.64 13.48
N ILE A 87 6.61 -12.08 12.22
CA ILE A 87 6.45 -11.21 11.07
C ILE A 87 4.97 -10.98 10.75
N GLY A 88 4.13 -12.03 10.79
CA GLY A 88 2.71 -11.90 10.48
C GLY A 88 1.97 -10.93 11.39
N ARG A 89 2.30 -10.87 12.68
CA ARG A 89 1.74 -9.88 13.61
C ARG A 89 2.10 -8.43 13.23
N ASN A 90 3.21 -8.23 12.54
CA ASN A 90 3.72 -6.93 12.12
C ASN A 90 3.29 -6.55 10.69
N GLN A 91 2.41 -7.33 10.05
CA GLN A 91 2.00 -7.15 8.66
C GLN A 91 0.48 -7.02 8.54
N GLU A 92 -0.09 -6.12 9.33
CA GLU A 92 -1.48 -5.74 9.14
C GLU A 92 -1.61 -4.87 7.88
N ARG A 93 -2.74 -5.04 7.18
CA ARG A 93 -3.07 -4.30 5.98
C ARG A 93 -4.26 -3.41 6.25
N THR A 94 -4.22 -2.20 5.72
CA THR A 94 -5.37 -1.27 5.75
C THR A 94 -5.52 -0.57 4.41
N LEU A 95 -6.74 -0.16 4.09
CA LEU A 95 -6.97 0.73 2.96
C LEU A 95 -6.89 2.19 3.43
N ALA A 96 -6.07 2.96 2.74
CA ALA A 96 -6.15 4.42 2.75
C ALA A 96 -6.79 4.90 1.45
N ILE A 97 -7.70 5.88 1.53
CA ILE A 97 -8.20 6.59 0.34
C ILE A 97 -7.91 8.07 0.53
N ILE A 98 -7.30 8.67 -0.49
CA ILE A 98 -7.22 10.13 -0.65
C ILE A 98 -8.40 10.56 -1.49
N LYS A 99 -9.29 11.33 -0.88
CA LYS A 99 -10.55 11.81 -1.46
C LYS A 99 -10.30 12.96 -2.45
N PRO A 100 -11.30 13.34 -3.28
CA PRO A 100 -11.09 14.29 -4.37
C PRO A 100 -10.57 15.67 -3.92
N ASP A 101 -10.93 16.11 -2.71
CA ASP A 101 -10.51 17.37 -2.09
C ASP A 101 -9.01 17.40 -1.74
N ALA A 102 -8.38 16.24 -1.54
CA ALA A 102 -7.01 16.12 -1.06
C ALA A 102 -5.99 15.69 -2.12
N ILE A 103 -6.41 15.47 -3.37
CA ILE A 103 -5.52 15.06 -4.48
C ILE A 103 -4.38 16.06 -4.71
N ARG A 104 -4.62 17.35 -4.53
CA ARG A 104 -3.57 18.39 -4.65
C ARG A 104 -2.49 18.29 -3.57
N ASN A 105 -2.76 17.58 -2.48
CA ASN A 105 -1.84 17.35 -1.36
C ASN A 105 -1.29 15.91 -1.37
N LEU A 106 -1.39 15.20 -2.50
CA LEU A 106 -1.00 13.80 -2.62
C LEU A 106 0.44 13.56 -2.14
N GLY A 107 1.39 14.41 -2.53
CA GLY A 107 2.80 14.21 -2.17
C GLY A 107 3.06 14.38 -0.68
N ASP A 108 2.44 15.36 -0.02
CA ASP A 108 2.51 15.54 1.45
C ASP A 108 1.94 14.34 2.20
N ILE A 109 0.81 13.82 1.74
CA ILE A 109 0.16 12.66 2.35
C ILE A 109 1.03 11.42 2.17
N VAL A 110 1.58 11.20 0.97
CA VAL A 110 2.49 10.07 0.70
C VAL A 110 3.78 10.18 1.50
N SER A 111 4.36 11.38 1.65
CA SER A 111 5.52 11.60 2.54
C SER A 111 5.17 11.25 3.98
N THR A 112 4.01 11.70 4.47
CA THR A 112 3.54 11.38 5.84
C THR A 112 3.39 9.86 6.05
N ILE A 113 2.89 9.13 5.05
CA ILE A 113 2.77 7.67 5.08
C ILE A 113 4.15 7.02 5.29
N TYR A 114 5.16 7.42 4.52
CA TYR A 114 6.52 6.88 4.65
C TYR A 114 7.19 7.28 5.97
N GLU A 115 7.06 8.54 6.39
CA GLU A 115 7.60 9.05 7.66
C GLU A 115 7.04 8.30 8.87
N ASN A 116 5.79 7.85 8.78
CA ASN A 116 5.15 7.03 9.79
C ASN A 116 5.45 5.54 9.62
N GLY A 117 6.41 5.14 8.78
CA GLY A 117 6.91 3.77 8.69
C GLY A 117 5.93 2.77 8.06
N PHE A 118 5.02 3.23 7.21
CA PHE A 118 4.20 2.34 6.40
C PHE A 118 4.90 1.97 5.10
N THR A 119 4.64 0.75 4.64
CA THR A 119 4.94 0.33 3.27
C THR A 119 3.70 0.52 2.41
N ILE A 120 3.85 1.19 1.28
CA ILE A 120 2.82 1.25 0.24
C ILE A 120 2.96 0.00 -0.63
N ALA A 121 2.04 -0.96 -0.49
CA ALA A 121 2.07 -2.19 -1.28
C ALA A 121 1.48 -2.00 -2.67
N ARG A 122 0.38 -1.26 -2.77
CA ARG A 122 -0.28 -0.91 -4.03
C ARG A 122 -0.86 0.50 -3.95
N MET A 123 -0.80 1.24 -5.03
CA MET A 123 -1.44 2.55 -5.19
C MET A 123 -2.14 2.60 -6.55
N ARG A 124 -3.32 3.22 -6.62
CA ARG A 124 -4.02 3.46 -7.88
C ARG A 124 -4.93 4.70 -7.79
N MET A 125 -4.83 5.57 -8.79
CA MET A 125 -5.80 6.64 -9.01
C MET A 125 -6.96 6.15 -9.86
N ILE A 126 -8.17 6.38 -9.39
CA ILE A 126 -9.38 5.80 -9.98
C ILE A 126 -10.56 6.75 -9.89
N LYS A 127 -11.44 6.69 -10.90
CA LYS A 127 -12.76 7.32 -10.83
C LYS A 127 -13.80 6.21 -10.74
N LEU A 128 -14.66 6.31 -9.74
CA LEU A 128 -15.75 5.37 -9.51
C LEU A 128 -17.06 5.94 -10.05
N SER A 129 -17.90 5.06 -10.58
CA SER A 129 -19.30 5.35 -10.88
C SER A 129 -20.13 5.49 -9.61
N GLN A 130 -21.31 6.10 -9.73
CA GLN A 130 -22.26 6.22 -8.63
C GLN A 130 -22.60 4.85 -8.00
N ASN A 131 -22.87 3.84 -8.84
CA ASN A 131 -23.21 2.50 -8.38
C ASN A 131 -22.06 1.86 -7.58
N GLU A 132 -20.81 2.04 -8.02
CA GLU A 132 -19.63 1.54 -7.33
C GLU A 132 -19.41 2.23 -5.98
N ILE A 133 -19.62 3.54 -5.89
CA ILE A 133 -19.53 4.29 -4.63
C ILE A 133 -20.63 3.88 -3.67
N MET A 134 -21.86 3.72 -4.17
CA MET A 134 -22.98 3.24 -3.36
C MET A 134 -22.77 1.82 -2.86
N TYR A 135 -22.16 0.96 -3.66
CA TYR A 135 -21.76 -0.39 -3.25
C TYR A 135 -20.67 -0.33 -2.18
N PHE A 136 -19.61 0.45 -2.40
CA PHE A 136 -18.49 0.58 -1.48
C PHE A 136 -18.90 1.11 -0.10
N TYR A 137 -19.72 2.17 -0.06
CA TYR A 137 -20.24 2.78 1.17
C TYR A 137 -21.62 2.23 1.59
N GLY A 138 -22.02 1.05 1.11
CA GLY A 138 -23.38 0.52 1.31
C GLY A 138 -23.81 0.40 2.78
N GLU A 139 -22.85 0.21 3.69
CA GLU A 139 -23.08 0.19 5.15
C GLU A 139 -23.62 1.52 5.71
N HIS A 140 -23.44 2.62 4.97
CA HIS A 140 -23.92 3.95 5.34
C HIS A 140 -25.21 4.36 4.62
N LYS A 141 -25.83 3.48 3.80
CA LYS A 141 -26.98 3.82 2.96
C LYS A 141 -28.18 4.41 3.73
N ALA A 142 -28.34 4.04 5.00
CA ALA A 142 -29.41 4.54 5.87
C ALA A 142 -29.06 5.84 6.63
N LYS A 143 -27.90 6.45 6.38
CA LYS A 143 -27.46 7.69 7.06
C LYS A 143 -27.81 8.92 6.22
N ASP A 144 -28.26 9.99 6.88
CA ASP A 144 -28.68 11.24 6.20
C ASP A 144 -27.56 11.89 5.37
N PHE A 145 -26.30 11.70 5.75
CA PHE A 145 -25.15 12.25 5.01
C PHE A 145 -24.80 11.44 3.74
N PHE A 146 -25.38 10.26 3.54
CA PHE A 146 -24.98 9.33 2.49
C PHE A 146 -25.14 9.89 1.07
N PRO A 147 -26.26 10.57 0.69
CA PRO A 147 -26.38 11.16 -0.63
C PRO A 147 -25.27 12.17 -0.92
N ARG A 148 -24.92 13.01 0.08
CA ARG A 148 -23.86 14.01 -0.03
C ARG A 148 -22.47 13.37 -0.15
N LEU A 149 -22.24 12.26 0.56
CA LEU A 149 -21.01 11.49 0.43
C LEU A 149 -20.87 10.90 -0.98
N VAL A 150 -21.95 10.33 -1.52
CA VAL A 150 -21.95 9.75 -2.87
C VAL A 150 -21.65 10.82 -3.91
N GLU A 151 -22.38 11.94 -3.89
CA GLU A 151 -22.17 13.07 -4.79
C GLU A 151 -20.73 13.58 -4.74
N PHE A 152 -20.19 13.74 -3.53
CA PHE A 152 -18.81 14.19 -3.34
C PHE A 152 -17.79 13.22 -3.93
N MET A 153 -17.94 11.92 -3.69
CA MET A 153 -16.97 10.92 -4.19
C MET A 153 -17.02 10.78 -5.72
N ILE A 154 -18.15 11.11 -6.38
CA ILE A 154 -18.26 11.13 -7.86
C ILE A 154 -17.61 12.38 -8.47
N SER A 155 -17.46 13.46 -7.68
CA SER A 155 -17.02 14.77 -8.19
C SER A 155 -15.61 14.78 -8.79
N GLY A 156 -14.77 13.80 -8.46
CA GLY A 156 -13.41 13.71 -8.97
C GLY A 156 -12.76 12.35 -8.76
N PRO A 157 -11.51 12.18 -9.20
CA PRO A 157 -10.74 10.97 -8.95
C PRO A 157 -10.37 10.85 -7.47
N ILE A 158 -10.14 9.61 -7.04
CA ILE A 158 -9.56 9.29 -5.73
C ILE A 158 -8.24 8.54 -5.93
N VAL A 159 -7.42 8.48 -4.89
CA VAL A 159 -6.26 7.58 -4.85
C VAL A 159 -6.48 6.54 -3.75
N ALA A 160 -6.61 5.28 -4.15
CA ALA A 160 -6.64 4.14 -3.24
C ALA A 160 -5.20 3.66 -2.99
N ILE A 161 -4.86 3.40 -1.73
CA ILE A 161 -3.54 2.96 -1.30
C ILE A 161 -3.70 1.80 -0.33
N GLU A 162 -3.09 0.67 -0.65
CA GLU A 162 -2.93 -0.42 0.32
C GLU A 162 -1.67 -0.18 1.15
N LEU A 163 -1.89 0.04 2.45
CA LEU A 163 -0.83 0.24 3.41
C LEU A 163 -0.55 -1.06 4.18
N VAL A 164 0.72 -1.35 4.38
CA VAL A 164 1.20 -2.49 5.16
C VAL A 164 2.08 -1.97 6.29
N GLY A 165 1.84 -2.49 7.50
CA GLY A 165 2.65 -2.18 8.67
C GLY A 165 2.16 -2.89 9.92
N SER A 166 2.91 -2.77 11.02
CA SER A 166 2.46 -3.24 12.33
C SER A 166 1.31 -2.37 12.82
N ASP A 167 0.20 -2.98 13.27
CA ASP A 167 -0.98 -2.26 13.78
C ASP A 167 -1.47 -1.16 12.80
N ALA A 168 -1.43 -1.48 11.50
CA ALA A 168 -1.62 -0.55 10.41
C ALA A 168 -2.98 0.16 10.47
N ILE A 169 -4.05 -0.53 10.86
CA ILE A 169 -5.41 0.02 10.92
C ILE A 169 -5.48 1.10 12.00
N ASN A 170 -5.07 0.78 13.22
CA ASN A 170 -5.14 1.71 14.34
C ASN A 170 -4.19 2.89 14.15
N ARG A 171 -2.96 2.64 13.70
CA ARG A 171 -1.99 3.71 13.42
C ARG A 171 -2.47 4.64 12.31
N TRP A 172 -2.98 4.09 11.21
CA TRP A 172 -3.49 4.94 10.12
C TRP A 172 -4.66 5.80 10.61
N ARG A 173 -5.60 5.22 11.37
CA ARG A 173 -6.70 5.96 11.99
C ARG A 173 -6.21 7.05 12.95
N SER A 174 -5.17 6.77 13.74
CA SER A 174 -4.57 7.74 14.65
C SER A 174 -3.90 8.89 13.90
N ILE A 175 -3.25 8.63 12.77
CA ILE A 175 -2.57 9.66 11.95
C ILE A 175 -3.59 10.55 11.23
N ILE A 176 -4.67 9.97 10.69
CA ILE A 176 -5.68 10.77 9.98
C ILE A 176 -6.54 11.58 10.96
N GLY A 177 -6.81 11.05 12.17
CA GLY A 177 -7.65 11.71 13.17
C GLY A 177 -9.15 11.47 13.00
N PRO A 178 -10.00 12.14 13.80
CA PRO A 178 -11.45 11.91 13.82
C PRO A 178 -12.12 12.27 12.49
N THR A 179 -13.26 11.63 12.19
CA THR A 179 -13.99 11.82 10.92
C THR A 179 -14.40 13.26 10.66
N ASP A 180 -14.73 14.00 11.72
CA ASP A 180 -15.02 15.43 11.65
C ASP A 180 -13.72 16.24 11.68
N SER A 181 -13.45 16.92 10.56
CA SER A 181 -12.26 17.73 10.39
C SER A 181 -12.17 18.90 11.38
N GLN A 182 -13.30 19.40 11.90
CA GLN A 182 -13.28 20.46 12.93
C GLN A 182 -12.78 19.92 14.26
N LYS A 183 -13.24 18.73 14.67
CA LYS A 183 -12.72 18.04 15.86
C LYS A 183 -11.24 17.66 15.69
N ALA A 184 -10.82 17.32 14.47
CA ALA A 184 -9.40 17.08 14.21
C ALA A 184 -8.56 18.35 14.41
N LYS A 185 -9.06 19.52 13.97
CA LYS A 185 -8.40 20.83 14.17
C LYS A 185 -8.27 21.20 15.64
N GLU A 186 -9.27 20.88 16.46
CA GLU A 186 -9.22 21.05 17.91
C GLU A 186 -8.15 20.17 18.56
N GLN A 187 -7.95 18.94 18.06
CA GLN A 187 -6.94 18.01 18.59
C GLN A 187 -5.51 18.36 18.17
N GLY A 188 -5.32 18.90 16.96
CA GLY A 188 -4.05 19.49 16.54
C GLY A 188 -3.71 19.31 15.06
N SER A 189 -2.85 20.19 14.56
CA SER A 189 -2.44 20.24 13.15
C SER A 189 -1.55 19.07 12.70
N HIS A 190 -1.11 18.19 13.60
CA HIS A 190 -0.38 16.98 13.22
C HIS A 190 -1.29 15.94 12.54
N LEU A 191 -2.61 16.01 12.77
CA LEU A 191 -3.59 15.11 12.17
C LEU A 191 -3.88 15.49 10.72
N LEU A 192 -3.91 14.50 9.82
CA LEU A 192 -4.07 14.79 8.40
C LEU A 192 -5.45 15.38 8.05
N ARG A 193 -6.52 14.96 8.74
CA ARG A 193 -7.85 15.57 8.57
C ARG A 193 -7.92 17.01 9.10
N ALA A 194 -7.09 17.36 10.08
CA ALA A 194 -7.00 18.73 10.54
C ALA A 194 -6.36 19.64 9.48
N ARG A 195 -5.32 19.14 8.81
CA ARG A 195 -4.56 19.86 7.78
C ARG A 195 -5.33 20.01 6.47
N PHE A 196 -5.94 18.93 6.00
CA PHE A 196 -6.46 18.84 4.63
C PHE A 196 -7.99 18.74 4.57
N GLY A 197 -8.66 18.49 5.70
CA GLY A 197 -10.11 18.34 5.76
C GLY A 197 -10.85 19.66 6.00
N THR A 198 -12.06 19.73 5.48
CA THR A 198 -12.97 20.88 5.60
C THR A 198 -14.12 20.61 6.58
N ASP A 199 -14.80 19.48 6.41
CA ASP A 199 -15.98 19.08 7.20
C ASP A 199 -16.02 17.55 7.42
N GLY A 200 -17.16 17.00 7.86
CA GLY A 200 -17.31 15.55 8.09
C GLY A 200 -17.43 14.69 6.82
N THR A 201 -17.82 15.26 5.68
CA THR A 201 -17.89 14.58 4.37
C THR A 201 -16.61 14.79 3.57
N ARG A 202 -16.18 16.05 3.44
CA ARG A 202 -14.93 16.51 2.81
C ARG A 202 -13.82 16.54 3.84
N ASN A 203 -13.44 15.35 4.29
CA ASN A 203 -12.43 15.15 5.32
C ASN A 203 -11.12 14.63 4.76
N ALA A 204 -10.81 14.85 3.48
CA ALA A 204 -9.57 14.44 2.80
C ALA A 204 -9.27 12.93 2.69
N LEU A 205 -9.54 12.15 3.74
CA LEU A 205 -8.97 10.82 3.91
C LEU A 205 -9.98 9.81 4.46
N HIS A 206 -9.88 8.57 3.96
CA HIS A 206 -10.52 7.37 4.50
C HIS A 206 -9.47 6.42 5.09
N GLY A 207 -9.87 5.68 6.12
CA GLY A 207 -9.12 4.56 6.65
C GLY A 207 -10.08 3.48 7.10
N SER A 208 -9.80 2.22 6.76
CA SER A 208 -10.59 1.08 7.22
C SER A 208 -10.67 1.04 8.75
N ASP A 209 -11.73 0.44 9.30
CA ASP A 209 -11.99 0.41 10.74
C ASP A 209 -11.68 -0.91 11.44
N SER A 210 -11.49 -1.98 10.65
CA SER A 210 -11.29 -3.34 11.13
C SER A 210 -10.58 -4.17 10.06
N ALA A 211 -9.99 -5.29 10.44
CA ALA A 211 -9.32 -6.18 9.50
C ALA A 211 -10.28 -6.70 8.41
N THR A 212 -11.53 -6.98 8.79
CA THR A 212 -12.58 -7.43 7.86
C THR A 212 -12.95 -6.35 6.84
N SER A 213 -13.14 -5.10 7.28
CA SER A 213 -13.41 -3.99 6.35
C SER A 213 -12.20 -3.72 5.46
N ALA A 214 -10.98 -3.69 6.01
CA ALA A 214 -9.75 -3.54 5.24
C ALA A 214 -9.63 -4.59 4.13
N GLN A 215 -9.83 -5.87 4.44
CA GLN A 215 -9.76 -6.94 3.45
C GLN A 215 -10.79 -6.78 2.33
N ARG A 216 -12.05 -6.48 2.69
CA ARG A 216 -13.15 -6.23 1.72
C ARG A 216 -12.84 -5.03 0.83
N GLU A 217 -12.42 -3.91 1.43
CA GLU A 217 -12.15 -2.65 0.76
C GLU A 217 -10.91 -2.74 -0.15
N ILE A 218 -9.83 -3.38 0.30
CA ILE A 218 -8.64 -3.66 -0.52
C ILE A 218 -9.01 -4.53 -1.72
N SER A 219 -9.80 -5.58 -1.50
CA SER A 219 -10.25 -6.48 -2.58
C SER A 219 -11.12 -5.73 -3.61
N PHE A 220 -11.95 -4.79 -3.16
CA PHE A 220 -12.73 -3.93 -4.04
C PHE A 220 -11.83 -3.12 -4.98
N PHE A 221 -10.76 -2.47 -4.50
CA PHE A 221 -9.92 -1.62 -5.35
C PHE A 221 -8.87 -2.35 -6.17
N PHE A 222 -8.32 -3.46 -5.66
CA PHE A 222 -7.15 -4.10 -6.24
C PHE A 222 -7.33 -5.59 -6.59
N GLY A 223 -8.48 -6.19 -6.26
CA GLY A 223 -8.83 -7.55 -6.64
C GLY A 223 -9.90 -7.63 -7.75
N SER A 224 -10.57 -6.52 -8.04
CA SER A 224 -11.68 -6.46 -8.99
C SER A 224 -11.37 -5.53 -10.17
N LYS A 225 -12.25 -5.51 -11.18
CA LYS A 225 -12.18 -4.58 -12.32
C LYS A 225 -13.02 -3.30 -12.09
N TYR A 226 -13.34 -2.94 -10.85
CA TYR A 226 -14.09 -1.71 -10.57
C TYR A 226 -13.27 -0.45 -10.93
N GLY A 227 -14.01 0.59 -11.29
CA GLY A 227 -13.56 1.94 -11.62
C GLY A 227 -12.74 2.07 -12.89
N THR A 228 -12.69 3.28 -13.42
CA THR A 228 -12.01 3.60 -14.68
C THR A 228 -10.64 4.22 -14.43
N ASN A 229 -9.71 3.99 -15.37
CA ASN A 229 -8.45 4.72 -15.40
C ASN A 229 -8.74 6.21 -15.60
N THR A 230 -8.00 7.05 -14.89
CA THR A 230 -8.12 8.51 -14.86
C THR A 230 -7.18 9.20 -15.83
N ALA A 231 -6.26 8.46 -16.47
CA ALA A 231 -5.28 8.98 -17.40
C ALA A 231 -5.93 9.76 -18.55
N CYS A 232 -5.48 11.00 -18.75
CA CYS A 232 -5.80 11.81 -19.92
C CYS A 232 -4.73 11.57 -21.00
N TYR A 233 -5.12 11.48 -22.26
CA TYR A 233 -4.20 11.19 -23.38
C TYR A 233 -3.82 12.41 -24.21
N ASN A 234 -4.32 13.60 -23.83
CA ASN A 234 -4.04 14.86 -24.52
C ASN A 234 -3.14 15.72 -23.64
N ASP A 235 -2.04 16.23 -24.20
CA ASP A 235 -1.06 17.08 -23.52
C ASP A 235 -0.51 16.50 -22.21
N THR A 236 -0.31 15.18 -22.18
CA THR A 236 0.23 14.47 -21.02
C THR A 236 1.60 13.86 -21.29
N THR A 237 2.35 13.66 -20.22
CA THR A 237 3.62 12.94 -20.22
C THR A 237 3.59 11.84 -19.15
N CYS A 238 4.48 10.85 -19.30
CA CYS A 238 4.64 9.78 -18.33
C CYS A 238 5.92 10.00 -17.54
N CYS A 239 5.83 9.91 -16.21
CA CYS A 239 6.98 9.91 -15.32
C CYS A 239 7.05 8.58 -14.55
N LEU A 240 8.27 8.11 -14.32
CA LEU A 240 8.53 6.88 -13.57
C LEU A 240 9.33 7.23 -12.32
N ILE A 241 8.71 7.08 -11.15
CA ILE A 241 9.44 7.12 -9.87
C ILE A 241 10.18 5.79 -9.74
N LYS A 242 11.51 5.85 -9.84
CA LYS A 242 12.34 4.66 -9.87
C LYS A 242 12.31 3.92 -8.52
N PRO A 243 12.50 2.58 -8.51
CA PRO A 243 12.42 1.77 -7.30
C PRO A 243 13.30 2.24 -6.15
N HIS A 244 14.51 2.75 -6.41
CA HIS A 244 15.39 3.26 -5.36
C HIS A 244 14.78 4.46 -4.62
N ALA A 245 14.10 5.36 -5.32
CA ALA A 245 13.45 6.52 -4.70
C ALA A 245 12.23 6.09 -3.87
N VAL A 246 11.50 5.06 -4.31
CA VAL A 246 10.41 4.45 -3.54
C VAL A 246 10.96 3.80 -2.27
N ALA A 247 12.04 3.02 -2.37
CA ALA A 247 12.68 2.33 -1.25
C ALA A 247 13.30 3.28 -0.21
N GLU A 248 13.66 4.50 -0.63
CA GLU A 248 14.14 5.58 0.24
C GLU A 248 12.99 6.47 0.78
N GLY A 249 11.73 6.16 0.47
CA GLY A 249 10.56 6.94 0.92
C GLY A 249 10.43 8.32 0.26
N LYS A 250 11.12 8.57 -0.86
CA LYS A 250 11.19 9.87 -1.54
C LYS A 250 10.03 10.13 -2.51
N ALA A 251 9.15 9.16 -2.74
CA ALA A 251 8.08 9.28 -3.73
C ALA A 251 7.14 10.47 -3.44
N GLY A 252 6.81 10.74 -2.16
CA GLY A 252 5.98 11.88 -1.80
C GLY A 252 6.62 13.23 -2.12
N GLN A 253 7.92 13.38 -1.86
CA GLN A 253 8.69 14.59 -2.21
C GLN A 253 8.74 14.81 -3.73
N ILE A 254 8.93 13.75 -4.50
CA ILE A 254 8.93 13.80 -5.97
C ILE A 254 7.54 14.21 -6.50
N ILE A 255 6.47 13.62 -5.96
CA ILE A 255 5.08 13.96 -6.31
C ILE A 255 4.83 15.45 -6.02
N ASN A 256 5.23 15.95 -4.85
CA ASN A 256 5.11 17.36 -4.50
C ASN A 256 5.88 18.26 -5.46
N ALA A 257 7.10 17.91 -5.84
CA ALA A 257 7.89 18.71 -6.78
C ALA A 257 7.18 18.83 -8.14
N ILE A 258 6.54 17.76 -8.62
CA ILE A 258 5.73 17.77 -9.86
C ILE A 258 4.53 18.73 -9.71
N LEU A 259 3.79 18.63 -8.60
CA LEU A 259 2.62 19.48 -8.35
C LEU A 259 2.99 20.96 -8.19
N ILE A 260 4.09 21.27 -7.49
CA ILE A 260 4.62 22.63 -7.30
C ILE A 260 5.07 23.25 -8.62
N ALA A 261 5.61 22.44 -9.53
CA ALA A 261 5.99 22.87 -10.88
C ALA A 261 4.77 23.19 -11.78
N GLY A 262 3.55 23.05 -11.28
CA GLY A 262 2.31 23.41 -11.99
C GLY A 262 1.69 22.27 -12.80
N PHE A 263 2.27 21.07 -12.75
CA PHE A 263 1.67 19.90 -13.41
C PHE A 263 0.49 19.35 -12.60
N GLN A 264 -0.45 18.73 -13.32
CA GLN A 264 -1.53 17.97 -12.71
C GLN A 264 -1.27 16.47 -12.89
N ILE A 265 -1.51 15.70 -11.84
CA ILE A 265 -1.41 14.23 -11.91
C ILE A 265 -2.76 13.70 -12.37
N SER A 266 -2.85 13.30 -13.64
CA SER A 266 -4.05 12.70 -14.21
C SER A 266 -4.22 11.22 -13.87
N ALA A 267 -3.14 10.51 -13.57
CA ALA A 267 -3.16 9.12 -13.12
C ALA A 267 -1.90 8.78 -12.32
N ILE A 268 -2.01 7.86 -11.36
CA ILE A 268 -0.89 7.25 -10.65
C ILE A 268 -1.20 5.77 -10.38
N GLY A 269 -0.16 4.93 -10.42
CA GLY A 269 -0.26 3.50 -10.20
C GLY A 269 1.09 2.88 -9.84
N THR A 270 1.06 1.73 -9.17
CA THR A 270 2.21 0.88 -8.86
C THR A 270 1.97 -0.55 -9.33
#